data_AF-A0A4R0RF98-F1
#
_entry.id   AF-A0A4R0RF98-F1
#
_cell.length_a   1.000
_cell.length_b   1.000
_cell.length_c   1.000
_cell.angle_alpha   90.00
_cell.angle_beta   90.00
_cell.angle_gamma   90.00
#
_symmetry.space_group_name_H-M   'P 1'
#
loop_
_entity.id
_entity.type
_entity.pdbx_description
1 polymer ?
#
loop_
_entity_poly.entity_id
_entity_poly.type
_entity_poly.pdbx_seq_one_letter_code
_entity_poly.pdbx_strand_id
1 'polypeptide(L)'
;MALTFREALARLEDRRVKATRPLIPPQILQEDLPLTLAAAQTVIEGRRAAENILKSNDDRLIVVVGPCSVHNIESALEYAKLLRAYAEEAKDDLHIVMRVYFEKPRTTVGWTGKGSSTTPT
;
A
#
# COMPACT_ATOMS: atom_id res chain seq x y z
N MET A 1 -6.85 -46.15 25.11
CA MET A 1 -7.78 -45.04 25.39
C MET A 1 -8.18 -44.41 24.07
N ALA A 2 -9.47 -44.17 23.84
CA ALA A 2 -9.94 -43.44 22.67
C ALA A 2 -9.56 -41.95 22.80
N LEU A 3 -9.11 -41.34 21.70
CA LEU A 3 -8.86 -39.90 21.64
C LEU A 3 -10.16 -39.13 21.86
N THR A 4 -10.11 -38.08 22.67
CA THR A 4 -11.21 -37.13 22.77
C THR A 4 -11.30 -36.30 21.49
N PHE A 5 -12.48 -35.74 21.21
CA PHE A 5 -12.69 -34.87 20.04
C PHE A 5 -11.72 -33.68 20.03
N ARG A 6 -11.44 -33.06 21.20
CA ARG A 6 -10.51 -31.94 21.34
C ARG A 6 -9.06 -32.33 21.00
N GLU A 7 -8.62 -33.51 21.43
CA GLU A 7 -7.28 -34.01 21.11
C GLU A 7 -7.14 -34.41 19.63
N ALA A 8 -8.22 -34.94 19.03
CA ALA A 8 -8.26 -35.20 17.59
C ALA A 8 -8.17 -33.89 16.80
N LEU A 9 -8.91 -32.85 17.22
CA LEU A 9 -8.93 -31.54 16.58
C LEU A 9 -7.54 -30.87 16.62
N ALA A 10 -6.89 -30.84 17.79
CA ALA A 10 -5.54 -30.30 17.93
C ALA A 10 -4.47 -31.04 17.10
N ARG A 11 -4.74 -32.29 16.70
CA ARG A 11 -3.87 -33.08 15.81
C ARG A 11 -4.18 -32.93 14.33
N LEU A 12 -5.34 -32.40 13.98
CA LEU A 12 -5.80 -32.21 12.60
C LEU A 12 -5.65 -30.75 12.15
N GLU A 13 -5.87 -29.80 13.06
CA GLU A 13 -5.87 -28.37 12.79
C GLU A 13 -4.55 -27.72 13.23
N ASP A 14 -4.16 -26.64 12.55
CA ASP A 14 -3.04 -25.74 12.90
C ASP A 14 -1.67 -26.40 13.17
N ARG A 15 -1.46 -27.65 12.69
CA ARG A 15 -0.25 -28.45 12.94
C ARG A 15 1.09 -27.79 12.58
N ARG A 16 1.08 -26.82 11.66
CA ARG A 16 2.28 -26.07 11.23
C ARG A 16 2.15 -24.56 11.45
N VAL A 17 1.18 -24.13 12.26
CA VAL A 17 0.98 -22.73 12.61
C VAL A 17 1.77 -22.44 13.89
N LYS A 18 2.72 -21.51 13.82
CA LYS A 18 3.51 -21.11 15.00
C LYS A 18 2.69 -20.28 15.98
N ALA A 19 1.88 -19.36 15.44
CA ALA A 19 1.00 -18.50 16.21
C ALA A 19 -0.04 -17.86 15.27
N THR A 20 -1.23 -17.61 15.81
CA THR A 20 -2.23 -16.75 15.20
C THR A 20 -2.27 -15.45 15.98
N ARG A 21 -2.11 -14.31 15.29
CA ARG A 21 -2.17 -12.99 15.90
C ARG A 21 -3.36 -12.23 15.33
N PRO A 22 -4.24 -11.68 16.16
CA PRO A 22 -5.31 -10.82 15.67
C PRO A 22 -4.70 -9.57 15.03
N LEU A 23 -5.28 -9.14 13.92
CA LEU A 23 -4.94 -7.87 13.27
C LEU A 23 -5.93 -6.79 13.69
N ILE A 24 -5.48 -5.54 13.70
CA ILE A 24 -6.34 -4.39 13.96
C ILE A 24 -7.40 -4.33 12.84
N PRO A 25 -8.70 -4.25 13.16
CA PRO A 25 -9.75 -4.08 12.16
C PRO A 25 -9.56 -2.81 11.32
N PRO A 26 -9.87 -2.81 10.01
CA PRO A 26 -9.73 -1.62 9.17
C PRO A 26 -10.48 -0.38 9.68
N GLN A 27 -11.63 -0.58 10.35
CA GLN A 27 -12.42 0.49 10.96
C GLN A 27 -11.61 1.31 11.97
N ILE A 28 -10.86 0.65 12.85
CA ILE A 28 -10.05 1.34 13.86
C ILE A 28 -8.98 2.20 13.20
N LEU A 29 -8.32 1.69 12.15
CA LEU A 29 -7.33 2.47 11.40
C LEU A 29 -7.94 3.68 10.68
N GLN A 30 -9.17 3.57 10.19
CA GLN A 30 -9.88 4.70 9.56
C GLN A 30 -10.30 5.76 10.58
N GLU A 31 -10.61 5.36 11.81
CA GLU A 31 -10.90 6.27 12.92
C GLU A 31 -9.63 7.00 13.40
N ASP A 32 -8.51 6.28 13.54
CA ASP A 32 -7.22 6.85 13.96
C ASP A 32 -6.60 7.76 12.88
N LEU A 33 -6.83 7.45 11.60
CA LEU A 33 -6.28 8.18 10.45
C LEU A 33 -7.40 8.61 9.49
N PRO A 34 -8.25 9.59 9.90
CA PRO A 34 -9.40 9.98 9.12
C PRO A 34 -9.00 10.62 7.80
N LEU A 35 -9.72 10.25 6.73
CA LEU A 35 -9.53 10.82 5.40
C LEU A 35 -9.90 12.31 5.42
N THR A 36 -8.96 13.16 5.02
CA THR A 36 -9.23 14.60 4.87
C THR A 36 -9.94 14.88 3.55
N LEU A 37 -10.72 15.97 3.50
CA LEU A 37 -11.37 16.40 2.25
C LEU A 37 -10.37 16.64 1.11
N ALA A 38 -9.22 17.23 1.42
CA ALA A 38 -8.15 17.44 0.45
C ALA A 38 -7.63 16.11 -0.13
N ALA A 39 -7.38 15.11 0.73
CA ALA A 39 -6.94 13.79 0.28
C ALA A 39 -8.03 13.08 -0.54
N ALA A 40 -9.30 13.19 -0.13
CA ALA A 40 -10.43 12.65 -0.90
C ALA A 40 -10.50 13.27 -2.30
N GLN A 41 -10.37 14.60 -2.39
CA GLN A 41 -10.37 15.33 -3.66
C GLN A 41 -9.21 14.91 -4.56
N THR A 42 -7.99 14.82 -4.02
CA THR A 42 -6.81 14.33 -4.77
C THR A 42 -7.04 12.94 -5.35
N VAL A 43 -7.63 12.01 -4.58
CA VAL A 43 -7.92 10.65 -5.05
C VAL A 43 -8.99 10.65 -6.14
N ILE A 44 -10.07 11.40 -5.97
CA ILE A 44 -11.18 11.48 -6.93
C ILE A 44 -10.69 12.07 -8.26
N GLU A 45 -9.99 13.21 -8.21
CA GLU A 45 -9.49 13.91 -9.39
C GLU A 45 -8.42 13.08 -10.10
N GLY A 46 -7.49 12.47 -9.36
CA GLY A 46 -6.49 11.58 -9.94
C GLY A 46 -7.09 10.38 -10.67
N ARG A 47 -8.09 9.72 -10.08
CA ARG A 47 -8.81 8.61 -10.75
C ARG A 47 -9.53 9.08 -12.00
N ARG A 48 -10.24 10.20 -11.92
CA ARG A 48 -10.96 10.76 -13.07
C ARG A 48 -10.03 11.12 -14.22
N ALA A 49 -8.88 11.73 -13.92
CA ALA A 49 -7.87 12.05 -14.93
C ALA A 49 -7.31 10.78 -15.59
N ALA A 50 -6.93 9.78 -14.79
CA ALA A 50 -6.46 8.49 -15.30
C ALA A 50 -7.52 7.80 -16.18
N GLU A 51 -8.79 7.80 -15.76
CA GLU A 51 -9.89 7.25 -16.57
C GLU A 51 -10.08 7.98 -17.90
N ASN A 52 -9.98 9.31 -17.91
CA ASN A 52 -10.09 10.08 -19.14
C ASN A 52 -8.95 9.75 -20.13
N ILE A 53 -7.72 9.66 -19.63
CA ILE A 53 -6.54 9.29 -20.43
C ILE A 53 -6.71 7.87 -21.01
N LEU A 54 -7.11 6.91 -20.18
CA LEU A 54 -7.34 5.51 -20.61
C LEU A 54 -8.48 5.37 -21.63
N LYS A 55 -9.44 6.30 -21.62
CA LYS A 55 -10.54 6.37 -22.61
C LYS A 55 -10.21 7.27 -23.81
N SER A 56 -8.99 7.81 -23.89
CA SER A 56 -8.56 8.75 -24.93
C SER A 56 -9.40 10.04 -25.02
N ASN A 57 -10.01 10.45 -23.90
CA ASN A 57 -10.71 11.73 -23.75
C ASN A 57 -9.79 12.86 -23.26
N ASP A 58 -8.55 12.53 -22.93
CA ASP A 58 -7.47 13.39 -22.46
C ASP A 58 -6.19 12.82 -23.09
N ASP A 59 -5.41 13.65 -23.79
CA ASP A 59 -4.26 13.25 -24.59
C ASP A 59 -2.95 13.21 -23.80
N ARG A 60 -2.99 13.57 -22.51
CA ARG A 60 -1.84 13.52 -21.62
C ARG A 60 -1.35 12.10 -21.39
N LEU A 61 -0.06 11.97 -21.10
CA LEU A 61 0.55 10.70 -20.72
C LEU A 61 0.43 10.47 -19.20
N ILE A 62 -0.13 9.32 -18.81
CA ILE A 62 -0.08 8.88 -17.41
C ILE A 62 1.31 8.33 -17.06
N VAL A 63 1.92 8.86 -16.00
CA VAL A 63 3.27 8.48 -15.56
C VAL A 63 3.24 8.03 -14.10
N VAL A 64 3.46 6.74 -13.88
CA VAL A 64 3.57 6.17 -12.53
C VAL A 64 5.05 6.07 -12.16
N VAL A 65 5.53 6.96 -11.28
CA VAL A 65 6.96 7.13 -10.98
C VAL A 65 7.23 7.31 -9.49
N GLY A 66 8.33 6.76 -9.00
CA GLY A 66 8.71 6.83 -7.60
C GLY A 66 9.71 5.74 -7.21
N PRO A 67 10.09 5.68 -5.93
CA PRO A 67 11.00 4.67 -5.42
C PRO A 67 10.45 3.25 -5.66
N CYS A 68 11.35 2.28 -5.79
CA CYS A 68 10.95 0.88 -6.06
C CYS A 68 10.07 0.31 -4.93
N SER A 69 10.38 0.67 -3.69
CA SER A 69 9.59 0.42 -2.48
C SER A 69 9.87 1.49 -1.43
N VAL A 70 8.84 1.91 -0.69
CA VAL A 70 8.94 2.91 0.38
C VAL A 70 9.29 2.23 1.69
N HIS A 71 10.47 2.54 2.23
CA HIS A 71 10.96 2.03 3.51
C HIS A 71 11.26 3.16 4.52
N ASN A 72 11.60 4.36 4.04
CA ASN A 72 11.78 5.57 4.85
C ASN A 72 10.66 6.59 4.57
N ILE A 73 10.00 7.10 5.62
CA ILE A 73 8.87 8.04 5.50
C ILE A 73 9.35 9.43 5.08
N GLU A 74 10.41 9.93 5.70
CA GLU A 74 10.94 11.28 5.47
C GLU A 74 11.39 11.45 4.01
N SER A 75 12.19 10.51 3.50
CA SER A 75 12.63 10.52 2.11
C SER A 75 11.47 10.38 1.12
N ALA A 76 10.42 9.63 1.48
CA ALA A 76 9.23 9.52 0.64
C ALA A 76 8.45 10.84 0.59
N LEU A 77 8.34 11.55 1.71
CA LEU A 77 7.69 12.86 1.76
C LEU A 77 8.51 13.94 1.04
N GLU A 78 9.83 13.91 1.17
CA GLU A 78 10.72 14.80 0.41
C GLU A 78 10.57 14.57 -1.10
N TYR A 79 10.61 13.30 -1.54
CA TYR A 79 10.38 12.93 -2.92
C TYR A 79 8.99 13.40 -3.42
N ALA A 80 7.94 13.22 -2.62
CA ALA A 80 6.59 13.65 -2.97
C ALA A 80 6.50 15.18 -3.18
N LYS A 81 7.19 15.97 -2.36
CA LYS A 81 7.24 17.44 -2.49
C LYS A 81 7.91 17.86 -3.80
N LEU A 82 9.07 17.27 -4.11
CA LEU A 82 9.79 17.55 -5.36
C LEU A 82 8.98 17.11 -6.58
N LEU A 83 8.39 15.91 -6.53
CA LEU A 83 7.56 15.40 -7.63
C LEU A 83 6.33 16.26 -7.86
N ARG A 84 5.69 16.75 -6.79
CA ARG A 84 4.53 17.65 -6.90
C ARG A 84 4.89 18.95 -7.61
N ALA A 85 6.02 19.57 -7.26
CA ALA A 85 6.45 20.81 -7.91
C ALA A 85 6.63 20.60 -9.43
N TYR A 86 7.31 19.52 -9.82
CA TYR A 86 7.48 19.17 -11.24
C TYR A 86 6.15 18.79 -11.93
N ALA A 87 5.25 18.08 -11.24
CA ALA A 87 3.97 17.70 -11.79
C ALA A 87 3.09 18.91 -12.14
N GLU A 88 3.20 20.03 -11.40
CA GLU A 88 2.53 21.28 -11.75
C GLU A 88 3.11 21.93 -13.00
N GLU A 89 4.42 21.85 -13.20
CA GLU A 89 5.11 22.37 -14.39
C GLU A 89 4.77 21.58 -15.65
N ALA A 90 4.58 20.26 -15.52
CA ALA A 90 4.33 19.36 -16.65
C ALA A 90 2.86 18.96 -16.83
N LYS A 91 1.92 19.59 -16.10
CA LYS A 91 0.51 19.14 -15.99
C LYS A 91 -0.28 19.17 -17.30
N ASP A 92 0.16 19.96 -18.26
CA ASP A 92 -0.50 20.11 -19.57
C ASP A 92 -0.23 18.90 -20.47
N ASP A 93 0.91 18.22 -20.28
CA ASP A 93 1.31 17.04 -21.07
C ASP A 93 1.26 15.74 -20.26
N LEU A 94 1.43 15.80 -18.94
CA LEU A 94 1.61 14.64 -18.06
C LEU A 94 0.60 14.58 -16.93
N HIS A 95 0.08 13.38 -16.68
CA HIS A 95 -0.61 13.04 -15.44
C HIS A 95 0.29 12.16 -14.56
N ILE A 96 1.04 12.81 -13.67
CA ILE A 96 2.03 12.14 -12.82
C ILE A 96 1.38 11.59 -11.55
N VAL A 97 1.60 10.30 -11.28
CA VAL A 97 1.15 9.61 -10.07
C VAL A 97 2.35 9.03 -9.33
N MET A 98 2.53 9.41 -8.06
CA MET A 98 3.62 8.87 -7.24
C MET A 98 3.43 7.37 -6.98
N ARG A 99 4.46 6.58 -7.27
CA ARG A 99 4.54 5.17 -6.90
C ARG A 99 4.83 5.02 -5.40
N VAL A 100 3.90 4.39 -4.67
CA VAL A 100 4.02 4.11 -3.22
C VAL A 100 3.80 2.62 -2.96
N TYR A 101 4.83 1.81 -3.18
CA TYR A 101 4.77 0.36 -2.92
C TYR A 101 5.43 0.03 -1.59
N PHE A 102 4.76 -0.74 -0.73
CA PHE A 102 5.27 -1.08 0.61
C PHE A 102 6.14 -2.34 0.63
N GLU A 103 5.95 -3.22 -0.35
CA GLU A 103 6.58 -4.55 -0.40
C GLU A 103 7.03 -4.87 -1.81
N LYS A 104 8.00 -5.79 -1.92
CA LYS A 104 8.43 -6.38 -3.18
C LYS A 104 8.31 -7.89 -3.06
N PRO A 105 7.56 -8.59 -3.93
CA PRO A 105 7.47 -10.04 -3.85
C PRO A 105 8.86 -10.66 -4.05
N ARG A 106 9.24 -11.61 -3.18
CA ARG A 106 10.53 -12.32 -3.24
C ARG A 106 10.31 -13.82 -3.08
N THR A 107 11.13 -14.60 -3.77
CA THR A 107 11.23 -16.07 -3.67
C THR A 107 12.38 -16.53 -2.78
N THR A 108 13.24 -15.60 -2.36
CA THR A 108 14.37 -15.81 -1.44
C THR A 108 14.10 -15.13 -0.10
N VAL A 109 14.67 -15.67 0.98
CA VAL A 109 14.60 -15.06 2.32
C VAL A 109 15.22 -13.66 2.29
N GLY A 110 14.54 -12.66 2.85
CA GLY A 110 14.97 -11.25 2.84
C GLY A 110 13.92 -10.33 3.44
N TRP A 111 14.14 -9.00 3.38
CA TRP A 111 13.17 -8.01 3.86
C TRP A 111 11.84 -8.16 3.11
N THR A 112 10.76 -8.37 3.86
CA THR A 112 9.44 -8.71 3.31
C THR A 112 8.61 -7.48 2.95
N GLY A 113 8.96 -6.30 3.46
CA GLY A 113 8.16 -5.10 3.28
C GLY A 113 7.92 -4.37 4.59
N LYS A 114 7.55 -3.09 4.53
CA LYS A 114 7.27 -2.31 5.74
C LYS A 114 6.02 -2.80 6.48
N GLY A 115 5.06 -3.40 5.76
CA GLY A 115 3.84 -3.95 6.33
C GLY A 115 4.04 -5.29 7.06
N SER A 116 4.98 -6.10 6.58
CA SER A 116 5.21 -7.46 7.09
C SER A 116 6.43 -7.61 8.01
N SER A 117 7.37 -6.66 8.04
CA SER A 117 8.61 -6.74 8.82
C SER A 117 8.67 -5.79 10.02
N THR A 118 7.62 -5.74 10.84
CA THR A 118 7.69 -5.10 12.16
C THR A 118 8.18 -6.11 13.19
N THR A 119 9.49 -6.39 13.16
CA THR A 119 10.16 -6.93 14.35
C THR A 119 10.28 -5.77 15.34
N PRO A 120 9.72 -5.85 16.56
CA PRO A 120 10.00 -4.86 17.58
C PRO A 120 11.48 -4.96 17.95
N THR A 121 12.25 -3.91 17.70
CA THR A 121 13.52 -3.67 18.40
C THR A 121 13.25 -3.29 19.84
#